data_AF-A0A1D8GPM8-F1
#
_entry.id   AF-A0A1D8GPM8-F1
#
_cell.length_a   1.000
_cell.length_b   1.000
_cell.length_c   1.000
_cell.angle_alpha   90.00
_cell.angle_beta   90.00
_cell.angle_gamma   90.00
#
_symmetry.space_group_name_H-M   'P 1'
#
loop_
_entity.id
_entity.type
_entity.pdbx_description
1 polymer ?
#
loop_
_entity_poly.entity_id
_entity_poly.type
_entity_poly.pdbx_seq_one_letter_code
_entity_poly.pdbx_strand_id
1 'polypeptide(L)'
;MKSNKTPETGWLNPIWVYLKGIIAAYLFSILIFLIMALMITYTNISESILPIFTSIVLVISIIISGTYTGIKLKRKGWLNGALTGLIYILLLFIMSWIFVEGFSLDRWTIYRTITALVSGGIGGMIGVNMK
;
A
#
# COMPACT_ATOMS: atom_id res chain seq x y z
N MET A 1 1.69 27.25 -28.65
CA MET A 1 2.01 25.81 -28.70
C MET A 1 2.78 25.41 -27.44
N LYS A 2 2.09 25.00 -26.36
CA LYS A 2 2.76 24.35 -25.22
C LYS A 2 2.82 22.86 -25.53
N SER A 3 4.04 22.38 -25.74
CA SER A 3 4.35 20.98 -25.99
C SER A 3 3.80 20.13 -24.84
N ASN A 4 2.74 19.38 -25.12
CA ASN A 4 2.25 18.30 -24.27
C ASN A 4 3.29 17.17 -24.33
N LYS A 5 4.38 17.34 -23.59
CA LYS A 5 5.27 16.22 -23.28
C LYS A 5 4.55 15.40 -22.21
N THR A 6 3.69 14.48 -22.65
CA THR A 6 3.38 13.32 -21.83
C THR A 6 4.72 12.72 -21.43
N PRO A 7 5.06 12.61 -20.13
CA PRO A 7 6.30 12.00 -19.74
C PRO A 7 6.28 10.59 -20.30
N GLU A 8 7.26 10.32 -21.15
CA GLU A 8 7.52 9.02 -21.74
C GLU A 8 7.57 8.02 -20.59
N THR A 9 6.52 7.21 -20.44
CA THR A 9 6.63 5.94 -19.74
C THR A 9 7.54 5.10 -20.63
N GLY A 10 8.86 5.27 -20.48
CA GLY A 10 9.86 4.55 -21.24
C GLY A 10 9.57 3.06 -21.13
N TRP A 11 9.05 2.47 -22.21
CA TRP A 11 8.93 1.04 -22.50
C TRP A 11 8.25 0.12 -21.44
N LEU A 12 7.73 0.65 -20.34
CA LEU A 12 7.13 -0.12 -19.25
C LEU A 12 5.61 -0.04 -19.30
N ASN A 13 4.96 -1.20 -19.44
CA ASN A 13 3.51 -1.32 -19.36
C ASN A 13 3.03 -0.82 -17.99
N PRO A 14 2.05 0.12 -17.90
CA PRO A 14 1.57 0.67 -16.63
C PRO A 14 1.17 -0.40 -15.60
N ILE A 15 0.66 -1.55 -16.05
CA ILE A 15 0.39 -2.70 -15.18
C ILE A 15 1.61 -3.14 -14.38
N TRP A 16 2.79 -3.21 -15.00
CA TRP A 16 4.04 -3.60 -14.31
C TRP A 16 4.45 -2.60 -13.23
N VAL A 17 4.12 -1.32 -13.40
CA VAL A 17 4.43 -0.29 -12.41
C VAL A 17 3.62 -0.50 -11.13
N TYR A 18 2.31 -0.74 -11.26
CA TYR A 18 1.45 -1.08 -10.12
C TYR A 18 1.93 -2.34 -9.41
N LEU A 19 2.18 -3.41 -10.18
CA LEU A 19 2.60 -4.69 -9.63
C LEU A 19 3.90 -4.57 -8.83
N LYS A 20 4.92 -3.90 -9.39
CA LYS A 20 6.20 -3.67 -8.69
C LYS A 20 6.03 -2.86 -7.41
N GLY A 21 5.21 -1.81 -7.44
CA GLY A 21 4.94 -0.99 -6.26
C GLY A 21 4.25 -1.77 -5.15
N ILE A 22 3.29 -2.63 -5.51
CA ILE A 22 2.52 -3.44 -4.55
C ILE A 22 3.40 -4.56 -3.97
N ILE A 23 4.19 -5.24 -4.81
CA ILE A 23 5.14 -6.26 -4.34
C ILE A 23 6.15 -5.66 -3.36
N ALA A 24 6.72 -4.49 -3.68
CA ALA A 24 7.66 -3.81 -2.79
C ALA A 24 7.02 -3.48 -1.43
N ALA A 25 5.76 -3.05 -1.43
CA ALA A 25 5.02 -2.77 -0.21
C ALA A 25 4.79 -4.03 0.63
N TYR A 26 4.38 -5.15 0.02
CA TYR A 26 4.20 -6.42 0.74
C TYR A 26 5.52 -6.98 1.27
N LEU A 27 6.62 -6.90 0.51
CA LEU A 27 7.94 -7.30 0.99
C LEU A 27 8.35 -6.48 2.23
N PHE A 28 8.11 -5.17 2.19
CA PHE A 28 8.31 -4.31 3.35
C PHE A 28 7.43 -4.74 4.53
N SER A 29 6.12 -4.97 4.33
CA SER A 29 5.22 -5.42 5.40
C SER A 29 5.69 -6.73 6.02
N ILE A 30 6.07 -7.72 5.21
CA ILE A 30 6.54 -9.04 5.68
C ILE A 30 7.79 -8.88 6.54
N LEU A 31 8.76 -8.07 6.11
CA LEU A 31 9.98 -7.81 6.87
C LEU A 31 9.67 -7.19 8.25
N ILE A 32 8.77 -6.20 8.28
CA ILE A 32 8.37 -5.55 9.54
C ILE A 32 7.59 -6.49 10.44
N PHE A 33 6.68 -7.30 9.88
CA PHE A 33 5.94 -8.30 10.67
C PHE A 33 6.85 -9.41 11.21
N LEU A 34 7.90 -9.80 10.48
CA LEU A 34 8.89 -10.74 10.99
C LEU A 34 9.61 -10.18 12.22
N ILE A 35 10.04 -8.92 12.17
CA ILE A 35 10.66 -8.25 13.32
C ILE A 35 9.68 -8.20 14.50
N MET A 36 8.43 -7.83 14.25
CA MET A 36 7.40 -7.77 15.28
C MET A 36 7.12 -9.14 15.93
N ALA A 37 7.09 -10.20 15.13
CA ALA A 37 6.91 -11.57 15.61
C ALA A 37 8.07 -12.01 16.53
N LEU A 38 9.32 -11.70 16.15
CA LEU A 38 10.49 -11.96 16.99
C LEU A 38 10.42 -11.18 18.30
N MET A 39 10.01 -9.90 18.24
CA MET A 39 9.87 -9.07 19.44
C MET A 39 8.85 -9.67 20.41
N ILE A 40 7.65 -10.05 19.96
CA ILE A 40 6.66 -10.71 20.84
C ILE A 40 7.19 -12.05 21.37
N THR A 41 7.91 -12.81 20.56
CA THR A 41 8.42 -14.14 20.95
C THR A 41 9.47 -14.07 22.05
N TYR A 42 10.35 -13.06 22.00
CA TYR A 42 11.50 -12.96 22.91
C TYR A 42 11.36 -11.88 23.99
N THR A 43 10.26 -11.13 24.01
CA THR A 43 10.02 -10.05 24.99
C THR A 43 8.59 -10.10 25.52
N ASN A 44 8.34 -9.46 26.66
CA ASN A 44 7.00 -9.40 27.27
C ASN A 44 6.10 -8.30 26.66
N ILE A 45 6.24 -8.04 25.36
CA ILE A 45 5.36 -7.11 24.66
C ILE A 45 3.96 -7.71 24.58
N SER A 46 2.96 -6.96 25.04
CA SER A 46 1.57 -7.40 24.99
C SER A 46 1.06 -7.48 23.54
N GLU A 47 0.36 -8.56 23.19
CA GLU A 47 -0.31 -8.71 21.90
C GLU A 47 -1.41 -7.66 21.65
N SER A 48 -1.85 -6.94 22.67
CA SER A 48 -2.80 -5.83 22.55
C SER A 48 -2.33 -4.71 21.61
N ILE A 49 -1.03 -4.62 21.31
CA ILE A 49 -0.50 -3.64 20.35
C ILE A 49 -0.60 -4.10 18.89
N LEU A 50 -0.94 -5.36 18.61
CA LEU A 50 -1.01 -5.88 17.24
C LEU A 50 -2.00 -5.12 16.34
N PRO A 51 -3.23 -4.76 16.79
CA PRO A 51 -4.18 -4.03 15.94
C PRO A 51 -3.67 -2.64 15.53
N ILE A 52 -3.03 -1.91 16.45
CA ILE A 52 -2.49 -0.58 16.14
C ILE A 52 -1.23 -0.68 15.27
N PHE A 53 -0.36 -1.65 15.56
CA PHE A 53 0.86 -1.89 14.79
C PHE A 53 0.55 -2.28 13.34
N THR A 54 -0.34 -3.25 13.14
CA THR A 54 -0.77 -3.68 11.79
C THR A 54 -1.40 -2.54 10.99
N SER A 55 -2.15 -1.64 11.65
CA SER A 55 -2.73 -0.46 11.00
C SER A 55 -1.66 0.53 10.54
N ILE A 56 -0.62 0.78 11.36
CA ILE A 56 0.51 1.63 10.99
C ILE A 56 1.29 1.03 9.81
N VAL A 57 1.58 -0.27 9.86
CA VAL A 57 2.28 -0.98 8.77
C VAL A 57 1.49 -0.90 7.48
N LEU A 58 0.17 -1.08 7.52
CA LEU A 58 -0.70 -0.95 6.35
C LEU A 58 -0.59 0.44 5.72
N VAL A 59 -0.71 1.51 6.51
CA VAL A 59 -0.62 2.89 6.01
C VAL A 59 0.73 3.16 5.37
N ILE A 60 1.83 2.81 6.05
CA ILE A 60 3.20 3.05 5.55
C ILE A 60 3.44 2.25 4.27
N SER A 61 3.04 0.98 4.24
CA SER A 61 3.22 0.11 3.07
C SER A 61 2.50 0.67 1.84
N ILE A 62 1.26 1.13 2.02
CA ILE A 62 0.47 1.71 0.93
C ILE A 62 1.05 3.06 0.49
N ILE A 63 1.55 3.90 1.41
CA ILE A 63 2.25 5.14 1.04
C ILE A 63 3.50 4.83 0.21
N ILE A 64 4.29 3.81 0.58
CA ILE A 64 5.48 3.39 -0.19
C ILE A 64 5.05 2.97 -1.61
N SER A 65 4.00 2.15 -1.71
CA SER A 65 3.44 1.69 -2.98
C SER A 65 2.93 2.86 -3.85
N GLY A 66 2.13 3.75 -3.26
CA GLY A 66 1.59 4.95 -3.87
C GLY A 66 2.71 5.87 -4.36
N THR A 67 3.72 6.10 -3.53
CA THR A 67 4.89 6.92 -3.87
C THR A 67 5.65 6.32 -5.05
N TYR A 68 5.93 5.01 -5.01
CA TYR A 68 6.60 4.33 -6.12
C TYR A 68 5.83 4.48 -7.44
N THR A 69 4.52 4.24 -7.42
CA THR A 69 3.67 4.36 -8.61
C THR A 69 3.58 5.81 -9.10
N GLY A 70 3.52 6.80 -8.18
CA GLY A 70 3.57 8.22 -8.48
C GLY A 70 4.87 8.64 -9.18
N ILE A 71 6.03 8.22 -8.65
CA ILE A 71 7.35 8.51 -9.22
C ILE A 71 7.47 7.98 -10.65
N LYS A 72 6.94 6.78 -10.91
CA LYS A 72 7.06 6.12 -12.21
C LYS A 72 6.05 6.60 -13.24
N LEU A 73 4.81 6.88 -12.85
CA LEU A 73 3.75 7.32 -13.77
C LEU A 73 3.78 8.84 -14.03
N LYS A 74 4.29 9.65 -13.09
CA LYS A 74 4.45 11.12 -13.19
C LYS A 74 3.19 11.88 -13.65
N ARG A 75 2.01 11.32 -13.42
CA ARG A 75 0.72 11.93 -13.77
C ARG A 75 -0.35 11.49 -12.77
N LYS A 76 -1.36 12.35 -12.55
CA LYS A 76 -2.55 12.06 -11.71
C LYS A 76 -2.20 11.30 -10.42
N GLY A 77 -1.26 11.81 -9.63
CA GLY A 77 -0.66 11.10 -8.50
C GLY A 77 -1.67 10.61 -7.49
N TRP A 78 -2.61 11.47 -7.09
CA TRP A 78 -3.68 11.10 -6.17
C TRP A 78 -4.53 9.93 -6.69
N LEU A 79 -4.87 9.91 -7.99
CA LEU A 79 -5.72 8.88 -8.60
C LEU A 79 -4.97 7.55 -8.76
N ASN A 80 -3.76 7.60 -9.30
CA ASN A 80 -2.93 6.39 -9.47
C ASN A 80 -2.53 5.82 -8.11
N GLY A 81 -2.24 6.68 -7.13
CA GLY A 81 -1.97 6.27 -5.75
C GLY A 81 -3.18 5.63 -5.08
N ALA A 82 -4.36 6.24 -5.19
CA ALA A 82 -5.61 5.66 -4.66
C ALA A 82 -5.94 4.32 -5.32
N LEU A 83 -5.71 4.19 -6.64
CA LEU A 83 -5.86 2.91 -7.35
C LEU A 83 -4.89 1.85 -6.82
N THR A 84 -3.62 2.21 -6.57
CA THR A 84 -2.66 1.30 -5.94
C THR A 84 -3.11 0.86 -4.56
N GLY A 85 -3.61 1.80 -3.73
CA GLY A 85 -4.18 1.50 -2.41
C GLY A 85 -5.40 0.57 -2.50
N LEU A 86 -6.26 0.77 -3.51
CA LEU A 86 -7.41 -0.09 -3.77
C LEU A 86 -6.98 -1.52 -4.15
N ILE A 87 -6.01 -1.66 -5.06
CA ILE A 87 -5.52 -2.99 -5.46
C ILE A 87 -4.86 -3.68 -4.26
N TYR A 88 -4.05 -2.97 -3.48
CA TYR A 88 -3.43 -3.50 -2.27
C TYR A 88 -4.47 -4.01 -1.27
N ILE A 89 -5.50 -3.22 -0.94
CA ILE A 89 -6.49 -3.64 0.05
C ILE A 89 -7.36 -4.80 -0.45
N LEU A 90 -7.67 -4.85 -1.75
CA LEU A 90 -8.36 -5.99 -2.35
C LEU A 90 -7.53 -7.28 -2.25
N LEU A 91 -6.22 -7.21 -2.53
CA LEU A 91 -5.33 -8.34 -2.32
C LEU A 91 -5.29 -8.77 -0.85
N LEU A 92 -5.24 -7.80 0.08
CA LEU A 92 -5.29 -8.09 1.51
C LEU A 92 -6.60 -8.78 1.93
N PHE A 93 -7.73 -8.40 1.35
CA PHE A 93 -9.02 -9.05 1.60
C PHE A 93 -9.07 -10.46 1.03
N ILE A 94 -8.53 -10.69 -0.17
CA ILE A 94 -8.42 -12.03 -0.75
C ILE A 94 -7.56 -12.92 0.17
N MET A 95 -6.43 -12.42 0.64
CA MET A 95 -5.60 -13.14 1.61
C MET A 95 -6.37 -13.41 2.91
N SER A 96 -7.05 -12.41 3.46
CA SER A 96 -7.82 -12.56 4.71
C SER A 96 -8.93 -13.60 4.55
N TRP A 97 -9.60 -13.63 3.42
CA TRP A 97 -10.65 -14.61 3.14
C TRP A 97 -10.11 -16.05 3.05
N ILE A 98 -8.89 -16.25 2.55
CA ILE A 98 -8.26 -17.57 2.44
C ILE A 98 -7.71 -18.05 3.78
N PHE A 99 -7.09 -17.15 4.56
CA PHE A 99 -6.31 -17.52 5.75
C PHE A 99 -7.05 -17.31 7.08
N VAL A 100 -8.09 -16.47 7.13
CA VAL A 100 -8.79 -16.11 8.37
C VAL A 100 -10.19 -16.72 8.36
N GLU A 101 -10.40 -17.71 9.23
CA GLU A 101 -11.73 -18.28 9.44
C GLU A 101 -12.71 -17.23 9.96
N GLY A 102 -13.93 -17.23 9.42
CA GLY A 102 -14.97 -16.27 9.81
C GLY A 102 -14.75 -14.84 9.29
N PHE A 103 -13.91 -14.64 8.26
CA PHE A 103 -13.77 -13.33 7.61
C PHE A 103 -15.13 -12.77 7.19
N SER A 104 -15.43 -11.55 7.65
CA SER A 104 -16.65 -10.82 7.31
C SER A 104 -16.33 -9.35 7.01
N LEU A 105 -17.12 -8.74 6.13
CA LEU A 105 -17.01 -7.33 5.82
C LEU A 105 -17.70 -6.52 6.93
N ASP A 106 -16.91 -6.14 7.94
CA ASP A 106 -17.37 -5.37 9.08
C ASP A 106 -17.00 -3.88 8.95
N ARG A 107 -17.33 -3.11 9.99
CA ARG A 107 -17.01 -1.68 10.04
C ARG A 107 -15.50 -1.43 10.00
N TRP A 108 -14.68 -2.30 10.59
CA TRP A 108 -13.23 -2.20 10.56
C TRP A 108 -12.66 -2.36 9.15
N THR A 109 -13.25 -3.27 8.38
CA THR A 109 -12.89 -3.50 6.98
C THR A 109 -13.13 -2.27 6.13
N ILE A 110 -14.27 -1.58 6.33
CA ILE A 110 -14.57 -0.31 5.67
C ILE A 110 -13.54 0.77 6.05
N TYR A 111 -13.22 0.90 7.34
CA TYR A 111 -12.19 1.86 7.79
C TYR A 111 -10.83 1.59 7.15
N ARG A 112 -10.42 0.32 7.03
CA ARG A 112 -9.18 -0.07 6.36
C ARG A 112 -9.20 0.28 4.88
N THR A 113 -10.32 0.09 4.18
CA THR A 113 -10.45 0.49 2.76
C THR A 113 -10.32 1.99 2.57
N ILE A 114 -11.02 2.80 3.36
CA ILE A 114 -10.92 4.27 3.26
C ILE A 114 -9.48 4.71 3.56
N THR A 115 -8.89 4.16 4.61
CA THR A 115 -7.50 4.45 4.99
C THR A 115 -6.53 4.07 3.88
N ALA A 116 -6.73 2.93 3.23
CA ALA A 116 -5.92 2.47 2.09
C ALA A 116 -6.02 3.42 0.89
N LEU A 117 -7.23 3.85 0.53
CA LEU A 117 -7.45 4.79 -0.57
C LEU A 117 -6.78 6.14 -0.30
N VAL A 118 -6.98 6.69 0.91
CA VAL A 118 -6.42 7.99 1.31
C VAL A 118 -4.90 7.93 1.37
N SER A 119 -4.34 6.93 2.05
CA SER A 119 -2.89 6.75 2.17
C SER A 119 -2.23 6.50 0.81
N GLY A 120 -2.86 5.71 -0.06
CA GLY A 120 -2.40 5.50 -1.43
C GLY A 120 -2.41 6.79 -2.22
N GLY A 121 -3.50 7.56 -2.15
CA GLY A 121 -3.59 8.87 -2.79
C GLY A 121 -2.53 9.85 -2.30
N ILE A 122 -2.29 9.91 -0.99
CA ILE A 122 -1.22 10.73 -0.39
C ILE A 122 0.15 10.30 -0.92
N GLY A 123 0.47 9.00 -0.86
CA GLY A 123 1.72 8.48 -1.40
C GLY A 123 1.90 8.81 -2.88
N GLY A 124 0.84 8.64 -3.69
CA GLY A 124 0.87 8.97 -5.11
C GLY A 124 1.07 10.46 -5.39
N MET A 125 0.48 11.35 -4.59
CA MET A 125 0.72 12.80 -4.67
C MET A 125 2.18 13.14 -4.37
N ILE A 126 2.74 12.55 -3.30
CA ILE A 126 4.16 12.72 -2.95
C ILE A 126 5.04 12.25 -4.10
N GLY A 127 4.78 11.05 -4.63
CA GLY A 127 5.60 10.44 -5.66
C GLY A 127 5.63 11.20 -6.98
N VAL A 128 4.51 11.78 -7.42
CA VAL A 128 4.49 12.57 -8.68
C VAL A 128 5.32 13.85 -8.58
N ASN A 129 5.47 14.42 -7.38
CA ASN A 129 6.24 15.64 -7.16
C ASN A 129 7.73 15.40 -6.82
N MET A 130 8.13 14.15 -6.58
CA MET A 130 9.54 13.80 -6.40
C MET A 130 10.24 13.80 -7.76
N LYS A 131 11.31 14.60 -7.89
CA LYS A 131 12.14 14.73 -9.10
C LYS A 131 12.97 13.47 -9.35
#